data_AF-A0AA51MSA5-F1
#
_entry.id   AF-A0AA51MSA5-F1
#
_cell.length_a   1.000
_cell.length_b   1.000
_cell.length_c   1.000
_cell.angle_alpha   90.00
_cell.angle_beta   90.00
_cell.angle_gamma   90.00
#
_symmetry.space_group_name_H-M   'P 1'
#
loop_
_entity.id
_entity.type
_entity.pdbx_description
1 polymer ?
#
loop_
_entity_poly.entity_id
_entity_poly.type
_entity_poly.pdbx_seq_one_letter_code
_entity_poly.pdbx_strand_id
1 'polypeptide(L)'
;MNAEQLKQLETDLWSAADNLRANTGLKSSEYATPVLGLIFLKFADNKYRHAEAEIVAEHKRLQGGRREKSLAEIAREKCGFYLPEQARYAHLLNLPGQDDIAKAIKLAMEAMEQYKPELEGVLPKEEYFSFNRTPESRTVLFDLVKSFSNIPLDASGDVFGKIYEFFLGKFALREGQKGGEFFTPTSVVKLMVEIIEPHHGSVYDPACGSGGMFVQSQHFVQHRRGGSRTALTTARKRSRHL
;
A
#
# COMPACT_ATOMS: atom_id res chain seq x y z
N MET A 1 -17.05 -0.02 8.63
CA MET A 1 -16.18 -0.34 9.77
C MET A 1 -16.14 0.84 10.74
N ASN A 2 -16.39 0.62 12.02
CA ASN A 2 -16.34 1.67 13.05
C ASN A 2 -14.89 1.85 13.59
N ALA A 3 -14.67 2.84 14.46
CA ALA A 3 -13.33 3.17 14.97
C ALA A 3 -12.71 2.05 15.83
N GLU A 4 -13.51 1.33 16.61
CA GLU A 4 -13.04 0.22 17.44
C GLU A 4 -12.62 -0.98 16.59
N GLN A 5 -13.43 -1.33 15.59
CA GLN A 5 -13.12 -2.38 14.63
C GLN A 5 -11.83 -2.08 13.86
N LEU A 6 -11.62 -0.80 13.48
CA LEU A 6 -10.38 -0.38 12.83
C LEU A 6 -9.18 -0.55 13.75
N LYS A 7 -9.27 -0.11 15.01
CA LYS A 7 -8.19 -0.23 15.99
C LYS A 7 -7.85 -1.70 16.29
N GLN A 8 -8.87 -2.55 16.37
CA GLN A 8 -8.68 -3.98 16.53
C GLN A 8 -7.97 -4.58 15.31
N LEU A 9 -8.43 -4.25 14.10
CA LEU A 9 -7.79 -4.67 12.86
C LEU A 9 -6.32 -4.24 12.80
N GLU A 10 -6.01 -2.97 13.10
CA GLU A 10 -4.64 -2.46 13.17
C GLU A 10 -3.78 -3.27 14.15
N THR A 11 -4.33 -3.63 15.31
CA THR A 11 -3.64 -4.42 16.34
C THR A 11 -3.40 -5.86 15.88
N ASP A 12 -4.39 -6.50 15.26
CA ASP A 12 -4.29 -7.87 14.77
C ASP A 12 -3.26 -7.97 13.63
N LEU A 13 -3.33 -7.04 12.68
CA LEU A 13 -2.39 -6.93 11.58
C LEU A 13 -0.96 -6.71 12.07
N TRP A 14 -0.77 -5.82 13.04
CA TRP A 14 0.54 -5.57 13.63
C TRP A 14 1.09 -6.79 14.37
N SER A 15 0.23 -7.51 15.09
CA SER A 15 0.63 -8.72 15.79
C SER A 15 1.13 -9.79 14.82
N ALA A 16 0.45 -9.96 13.68
CA ALA A 16 0.92 -10.85 12.61
C ALA A 16 2.29 -10.41 12.05
N ALA A 17 2.48 -9.12 11.81
CA ALA A 17 3.75 -8.58 11.33
C ALA A 17 4.89 -8.67 12.36
N ASP A 18 4.60 -8.48 13.65
CA ASP A 18 5.61 -8.61 14.71
C ASP A 18 6.03 -10.07 14.92
N ASN A 19 5.10 -11.02 14.76
CA ASN A 19 5.42 -12.44 14.73
C ASN A 19 6.39 -12.78 13.59
N LEU A 20 6.23 -12.18 12.40
CA LEU A 20 7.19 -12.34 11.30
C LEU A 20 8.60 -11.92 11.71
N ARG A 21 8.73 -10.76 12.35
CA ARG A 21 10.02 -10.28 12.85
C ARG A 21 10.63 -11.21 13.91
N ALA A 22 9.84 -11.64 14.90
CA ALA A 22 10.31 -12.47 16.00
C ALA A 22 10.91 -13.81 15.53
N ASN A 23 10.39 -14.35 14.42
CA ASN A 23 10.81 -15.65 13.88
C ASN A 23 11.91 -15.56 12.81
N THR A 24 12.29 -14.36 12.37
CA THR A 24 13.21 -14.17 11.22
C THR A 24 14.55 -13.54 11.60
N GLY A 25 14.67 -12.97 12.81
CA GLY A 25 15.89 -12.31 13.29
C GLY A 25 16.25 -11.01 12.53
N LEU A 26 15.33 -10.49 11.72
CA LEU A 26 15.52 -9.31 10.88
C LEU A 26 15.44 -8.00 11.68
N LYS A 27 16.17 -6.98 11.24
CA LYS A 27 16.10 -5.62 11.78
C LYS A 27 14.79 -4.93 11.35
N SER A 28 14.39 -3.90 12.10
CA SER A 28 13.16 -3.12 11.81
C SER A 28 13.06 -2.60 10.38
N SER A 29 14.16 -2.10 9.84
CA SER A 29 14.24 -1.62 8.46
C SER A 29 14.02 -2.74 7.42
N GLU A 30 14.49 -3.96 7.69
CA GLU A 30 14.51 -5.07 6.74
C GLU A 30 13.12 -5.70 6.56
N TYR A 31 12.27 -5.68 7.59
CA TYR A 31 10.91 -6.22 7.49
C TYR A 31 9.83 -5.14 7.25
N ALA A 32 10.12 -3.87 7.53
CA ALA A 32 9.18 -2.77 7.28
C ALA A 32 8.79 -2.66 5.79
N THR A 33 9.79 -2.66 4.89
CA THR A 33 9.54 -2.51 3.45
C THR A 33 8.67 -3.65 2.88
N PRO A 34 8.98 -4.95 3.12
CA PRO A 34 8.10 -6.07 2.73
C PRO A 34 6.67 -5.97 3.23
N VAL A 35 6.49 -5.59 4.51
CA VAL A 35 5.18 -5.47 5.15
C VAL A 35 4.35 -4.37 4.49
N LEU A 36 4.94 -3.18 4.28
CA LEU A 36 4.28 -2.08 3.59
C LEU A 36 3.93 -2.42 2.14
N GLY A 37 4.80 -3.15 1.45
CA GLY A 37 4.55 -3.68 0.11
C GLY A 37 3.32 -4.58 0.06
N LEU A 38 3.15 -5.49 1.03
CA LEU A 38 1.98 -6.36 1.10
C LEU A 38 0.69 -5.58 1.40
N ILE A 39 0.73 -4.58 2.29
CA ILE A 39 -0.42 -3.69 2.53
C ILE A 39 -0.84 -3.00 1.23
N PHE A 40 0.13 -2.52 0.43
CA PHE A 40 -0.14 -1.91 -0.85
C PHE A 40 -0.72 -2.89 -1.88
N LEU A 41 -0.19 -4.11 -1.97
CA LEU A 41 -0.74 -5.16 -2.82
C LEU A 41 -2.20 -5.45 -2.46
N LYS A 42 -2.52 -5.50 -1.15
CA LYS A 42 -3.89 -5.75 -0.68
C LYS A 42 -4.82 -4.59 -1.02
N PHE A 43 -4.34 -3.35 -0.92
CA PHE A 43 -5.08 -2.18 -1.37
C PHE A 43 -5.42 -2.28 -2.86
N ALA A 44 -4.44 -2.64 -3.69
CA ALA A 44 -4.63 -2.78 -5.14
C ALA A 44 -5.59 -3.95 -5.48
N ASP A 45 -5.47 -5.09 -4.78
CA ASP A 45 -6.38 -6.25 -4.89
C ASP A 45 -7.83 -5.85 -4.59
N ASN A 46 -8.08 -5.18 -3.47
CA ASN A 46 -9.43 -4.75 -3.10
C ASN A 46 -10.00 -3.77 -4.13
N LYS A 47 -9.20 -2.79 -4.56
CA LYS A 47 -9.64 -1.76 -5.51
C LYS A 47 -9.94 -2.36 -6.90
N TYR A 48 -9.13 -3.32 -7.34
CA TYR A 48 -9.36 -4.04 -8.58
C TYR A 48 -10.61 -4.91 -8.50
N ARG A 49 -10.75 -5.73 -7.45
CA ARG A 49 -11.90 -6.62 -7.23
C ARG A 49 -13.23 -5.86 -7.14
N HIS A 50 -13.24 -4.68 -6.52
CA HIS A 50 -14.44 -3.85 -6.46
C HIS A 50 -14.90 -3.38 -7.85
N ALA A 51 -13.95 -3.10 -8.75
CA ALA A 51 -14.23 -2.64 -10.11
C ALA A 51 -14.33 -3.79 -11.15
N GLU A 52 -14.00 -5.03 -10.77
CA GLU A 52 -13.80 -6.15 -11.71
C GLU A 52 -15.04 -6.44 -12.54
N ALA A 53 -16.23 -6.46 -11.93
CA ALA A 53 -17.48 -6.70 -12.65
C ALA A 53 -17.73 -5.64 -13.74
N GLU A 54 -17.46 -4.36 -13.44
CA GLU A 54 -17.58 -3.28 -14.42
C GLU A 54 -16.52 -3.36 -15.51
N ILE A 55 -15.28 -3.68 -15.14
CA ILE A 55 -14.16 -3.84 -16.08
C ILE A 55 -14.47 -4.95 -17.09
N VAL A 56 -14.95 -6.10 -16.61
CA VAL A 56 -15.29 -7.25 -17.46
C VAL A 56 -16.50 -6.93 -18.35
N ALA A 57 -17.52 -6.26 -17.82
CA ALA A 57 -18.68 -5.85 -18.61
C ALA A 57 -18.30 -4.87 -19.74
N GLU A 58 -17.48 -3.87 -19.43
CA GLU A 58 -16.98 -2.90 -20.41
C GLU A 58 -16.10 -3.57 -21.47
N HIS A 59 -15.21 -4.48 -21.05
CA HIS A 59 -14.36 -5.23 -21.97
C HIS A 59 -15.18 -6.07 -22.96
N LYS A 60 -16.18 -6.81 -22.46
CA LYS A 60 -17.11 -7.58 -23.32
C LYS A 60 -17.88 -6.69 -24.29
N ARG A 61 -18.27 -5.48 -23.86
CA ARG A 61 -19.00 -4.53 -24.69
C ARG A 61 -18.16 -3.96 -25.84
N LEU A 62 -16.86 -3.75 -25.60
CA LEU A 62 -15.94 -3.15 -26.58
C LEU A 62 -15.29 -4.18 -27.52
N GLN A 63 -15.38 -5.47 -27.18
CA GLN A 63 -14.75 -6.57 -27.91
C GLN A 63 -15.20 -6.62 -29.38
N GLY A 64 -14.24 -6.72 -30.31
CA GLY A 64 -14.50 -6.78 -31.76
C GLY A 64 -15.04 -5.48 -32.39
N GLY A 65 -15.06 -4.38 -31.63
CA GLY A 65 -15.48 -3.07 -32.10
C GLY A 65 -14.30 -2.16 -32.45
N ARG A 66 -14.58 -1.03 -33.13
CA ARG A 66 -13.58 0.01 -33.47
C ARG A 66 -12.90 0.67 -32.25
N ARG A 67 -13.48 0.50 -31.05
CA ARG A 67 -12.97 1.04 -29.77
C ARG A 67 -12.52 -0.08 -28.83
N GLU A 68 -12.12 -1.22 -29.36
CA GLU A 68 -11.58 -2.31 -28.57
C GLU A 68 -10.42 -1.83 -27.70
N LYS A 69 -10.44 -2.22 -26.43
CA LYS A 69 -9.42 -1.93 -25.44
C LYS A 69 -9.11 -3.21 -24.69
N SER A 70 -7.85 -3.38 -24.31
CA SER A 70 -7.47 -4.50 -23.45
C SER A 70 -8.10 -4.37 -22.06
N LEU A 71 -8.27 -5.51 -21.39
CA LEU A 71 -8.75 -5.57 -20.01
C LEU A 71 -7.89 -4.70 -19.07
N ALA A 72 -6.58 -4.61 -19.34
CA ALA A 72 -5.63 -3.82 -18.57
C ALA A 72 -5.84 -2.31 -18.71
N GLU A 73 -6.11 -1.84 -19.93
CA GLU A 73 -6.41 -0.42 -20.17
C GLU A 73 -7.69 0.01 -19.46
N ILE A 74 -8.75 -0.79 -19.59
CA ILE A 74 -10.05 -0.51 -18.95
C ILE A 74 -9.89 -0.50 -17.43
N ALA A 75 -9.17 -1.46 -16.87
CA ALA A 75 -8.94 -1.53 -15.42
C ALA A 75 -8.18 -0.30 -14.89
N ARG A 76 -7.15 0.14 -15.61
CA ARG A 76 -6.40 1.35 -15.26
C ARG A 76 -7.27 2.61 -15.31
N GLU A 77 -8.16 2.73 -16.29
CA GLU A 77 -9.10 3.85 -16.38
C GLU A 77 -10.12 3.84 -15.24
N LYS A 78 -10.61 2.65 -14.85
CA LYS A 78 -11.67 2.48 -13.85
C LYS A 78 -11.18 2.61 -12.41
N CYS A 79 -10.09 1.93 -12.07
CA CYS A 79 -9.61 1.85 -10.68
C CYS A 79 -8.13 2.18 -10.52
N GLY A 80 -7.40 2.45 -11.61
CA GLY A 80 -5.99 2.84 -11.57
C GLY A 80 -5.00 1.68 -11.48
N PHE A 81 -5.49 0.43 -11.43
CA PHE A 81 -4.69 -0.77 -11.35
C PHE A 81 -5.22 -1.84 -12.30
N TYR A 82 -4.32 -2.65 -12.84
CA TYR A 82 -4.67 -3.93 -13.43
C TYR A 82 -3.89 -5.01 -12.69
N LEU A 83 -4.60 -5.98 -12.10
CA LEU A 83 -3.98 -7.10 -11.39
C LEU A 83 -4.25 -8.39 -12.16
N PRO A 84 -3.22 -8.97 -12.82
CA PRO A 84 -3.34 -10.30 -13.40
C PRO A 84 -3.48 -11.35 -12.29
N GLU A 85 -3.92 -12.55 -12.66
CA GLU A 85 -4.28 -13.61 -11.70
C GLU A 85 -3.18 -13.91 -10.68
N GLN A 86 -1.92 -14.00 -11.12
CA GLN A 86 -0.77 -14.26 -10.26
C GLN A 86 -0.51 -13.15 -9.21
N ALA A 87 -1.00 -11.94 -9.44
CA ALA A 87 -0.85 -10.81 -8.52
C ALA A 87 -1.99 -10.71 -7.50
N ARG A 88 -3.00 -11.58 -7.58
CA ARG A 88 -4.16 -11.53 -6.68
C ARG A 88 -3.88 -12.26 -5.39
N TYR A 89 -4.40 -11.73 -4.28
CA TYR A 89 -4.26 -12.38 -2.97
C TYR A 89 -4.82 -13.80 -2.96
N ALA A 90 -5.93 -14.02 -3.68
CA ALA A 90 -6.52 -15.35 -3.82
C ALA A 90 -5.55 -16.37 -4.44
N HIS A 91 -4.72 -15.97 -5.41
CA HIS A 91 -3.71 -16.85 -5.99
C HIS A 91 -2.61 -17.18 -4.99
N LEU A 92 -2.08 -16.16 -4.29
CA LEU A 92 -1.02 -16.32 -3.29
C LEU A 92 -1.40 -17.27 -2.14
N LEU A 93 -2.68 -17.24 -1.72
CA LEU A 93 -3.18 -18.11 -0.65
C LEU A 93 -3.42 -19.57 -1.08
N ASN A 94 -3.55 -19.82 -2.39
CA ASN A 94 -3.86 -21.13 -2.96
C ASN A 94 -2.65 -21.81 -3.61
N LEU A 95 -1.43 -21.32 -3.35
CA LEU A 95 -0.21 -21.91 -3.91
C LEU A 95 0.02 -23.35 -3.40
N PRO A 96 0.37 -24.30 -4.28
CA PRO A 96 0.69 -25.66 -3.88
C PRO A 96 2.05 -25.71 -3.19
N GLY A 97 2.05 -25.89 -1.87
CA GLY A 97 3.26 -25.86 -1.05
C GLY A 97 3.71 -24.43 -0.79
N GLN A 98 3.80 -24.05 0.49
CA GLN A 98 4.18 -22.70 0.94
C GLN A 98 5.62 -22.30 0.57
N ASP A 99 6.36 -23.20 -0.09
CA ASP A 99 7.79 -23.10 -0.38
C ASP A 99 8.14 -22.03 -1.42
N ASP A 100 7.18 -21.62 -2.25
CA ASP A 100 7.41 -20.63 -3.31
C ASP A 100 6.70 -19.27 -3.06
N ILE A 101 6.24 -19.02 -1.82
CA ILE A 101 5.46 -17.81 -1.50
C ILE A 101 6.24 -16.51 -1.76
N ALA A 102 7.53 -16.47 -1.40
CA ALA A 102 8.37 -15.28 -1.61
C ALA A 102 8.52 -14.95 -3.10
N LYS A 103 8.73 -15.97 -3.94
CA LYS A 103 8.83 -15.80 -5.39
C LYS A 103 7.49 -15.42 -6.00
N ALA A 104 6.39 -16.00 -5.53
CA ALA A 104 5.05 -15.64 -5.99
C ALA A 104 4.72 -14.18 -5.68
N ILE A 105 5.07 -13.69 -4.48
CA ILE A 105 4.94 -12.27 -4.13
C ILE A 105 5.81 -11.41 -5.03
N LYS A 106 7.07 -11.80 -5.29
CA LYS A 106 7.94 -11.08 -6.23
C LYS A 106 7.29 -10.96 -7.62
N LEU A 107 6.78 -12.06 -8.17
CA LEU A 107 6.10 -12.08 -9.46
C LEU A 107 4.83 -11.21 -9.46
N ALA A 108 4.10 -11.16 -8.34
CA ALA A 108 2.96 -10.27 -8.17
C ALA A 108 3.38 -8.79 -8.26
N MET A 109 4.47 -8.40 -7.57
CA MET A 109 4.99 -7.04 -7.59
C MET A 109 5.51 -6.63 -8.97
N GLU A 110 6.27 -7.51 -9.63
CA GLU A 110 6.76 -7.28 -11.00
C GLU A 110 5.60 -7.11 -12.00
N ALA A 111 4.56 -7.94 -11.87
CA ALA A 111 3.37 -7.81 -12.68
C ALA A 111 2.67 -6.45 -12.45
N MET A 112 2.57 -5.98 -11.21
CA MET A 112 2.00 -4.66 -10.93
C MET A 112 2.80 -3.51 -11.55
N GLU A 113 4.13 -3.57 -11.47
CA GLU A 113 5.02 -2.56 -12.06
C GLU A 113 4.88 -2.52 -13.59
N GLN A 114 4.76 -3.68 -14.24
CA GLN A 114 4.57 -3.79 -15.69
C GLN A 114 3.35 -2.99 -16.19
N TYR A 115 2.24 -3.02 -15.45
CA TYR A 115 1.00 -2.34 -15.84
C TYR A 115 0.88 -0.91 -15.28
N LYS A 116 1.80 -0.48 -14.41
CA LYS A 116 1.80 0.86 -13.81
C LYS A 116 3.24 1.37 -13.69
N PRO A 117 3.77 2.02 -14.75
CA PRO A 117 5.16 2.51 -14.78
C PRO A 117 5.52 3.47 -13.64
N GLU A 118 4.53 4.13 -13.04
CA GLU A 118 4.72 4.99 -11.85
C GLU A 118 5.22 4.21 -10.62
N LEU A 119 5.05 2.89 -10.60
CA LEU A 119 5.50 1.99 -9.54
C LEU A 119 6.84 1.32 -9.85
N GLU A 120 7.43 1.53 -11.03
CA GLU A 120 8.68 0.88 -11.42
C GLU A 120 9.80 1.15 -10.40
N GLY A 121 10.34 0.07 -9.82
CA GLY A 121 11.39 0.14 -8.80
C GLY A 121 10.90 0.62 -7.42
N VAL A 122 9.60 0.82 -7.22
CA VAL A 122 9.02 1.26 -5.94
C VAL A 122 8.62 0.07 -5.07
N LEU A 123 8.12 -1.01 -5.67
CA LEU A 123 7.64 -2.16 -4.90
C LEU A 123 8.82 -3.06 -4.49
N PRO A 124 8.85 -3.54 -3.23
CA PRO A 124 9.84 -4.50 -2.78
C PRO A 124 9.73 -5.78 -3.59
N LYS A 125 10.86 -6.44 -3.82
CA LYS A 125 10.94 -7.66 -4.64
C LYS A 125 11.87 -8.66 -3.99
N GLU A 126 13.14 -8.28 -3.87
CA GLU A 126 14.19 -9.17 -3.36
C GLU A 126 14.12 -9.35 -1.84
N GLU A 127 13.56 -8.37 -1.14
CA GLU A 127 13.43 -8.37 0.31
C GLU A 127 12.57 -9.55 0.81
N TYR A 128 11.65 -10.05 -0.01
CA TYR A 128 10.80 -11.20 0.32
C TYR A 128 11.58 -12.51 0.47
N PHE A 129 12.72 -12.67 -0.22
CA PHE A 129 13.55 -13.87 -0.08
C PHE A 129 14.26 -13.96 1.26
N SER A 130 14.37 -12.85 1.99
CA SER A 130 14.90 -12.85 3.37
C SER A 130 14.02 -13.68 4.32
N PHE A 131 12.73 -13.85 4.00
CA PHE A 131 11.80 -14.70 4.76
C PHE A 131 11.78 -16.16 4.28
N ASN A 132 12.57 -16.51 3.26
CA ASN A 132 12.62 -17.88 2.72
C ASN A 132 13.80 -18.71 3.27
N ARG A 133 14.48 -18.22 4.32
CA ARG A 133 15.69 -18.87 4.86
C ARG A 133 15.41 -20.15 5.63
N THR A 134 14.26 -20.22 6.31
CA THR A 134 13.86 -21.39 7.11
C THR A 134 12.40 -21.77 6.83
N PRO A 135 11.98 -23.02 7.08
CA PRO A 135 10.57 -23.43 7.00
C PRO A 135 9.64 -22.56 7.86
N GLU A 136 10.10 -22.14 9.04
CA GLU A 136 9.33 -21.31 9.96
C GLU A 136 9.14 -19.92 9.36
N SER A 137 10.20 -19.31 8.83
CA SER A 137 10.14 -17.99 8.19
C SER A 137 9.17 -17.95 7.00
N ARG A 138 9.12 -19.04 6.20
CA ARG A 138 8.16 -19.21 5.10
C ARG A 138 6.72 -19.25 5.60
N THR A 139 6.48 -20.07 6.61
CA THR A 139 5.15 -20.22 7.23
C THR A 139 4.65 -18.88 7.73
N VAL A 140 5.52 -18.11 8.39
CA VAL A 140 5.12 -16.81 8.94
C VAL A 140 4.89 -15.76 7.83
N LEU A 141 5.64 -15.79 6.72
CA LEU A 141 5.35 -14.93 5.57
C LEU A 141 3.98 -15.28 4.95
N PHE A 142 3.66 -16.56 4.83
CA PHE A 142 2.34 -17.01 4.38
C PHE A 142 1.23 -16.57 5.35
N ASP A 143 1.43 -16.73 6.66
CA ASP A 143 0.49 -16.26 7.69
C ASP A 143 0.29 -14.75 7.65
N LEU A 144 1.33 -13.97 7.34
CA LEU A 144 1.20 -12.53 7.15
C LEU A 144 0.31 -12.20 5.94
N VAL A 145 0.51 -12.86 4.79
CA VAL A 145 -0.36 -12.72 3.61
C VAL A 145 -1.79 -13.09 3.96
N LYS A 146 -1.99 -14.17 4.72
CA LYS A 146 -3.31 -14.60 5.21
C LYS A 146 -3.94 -13.56 6.13
N SER A 147 -3.20 -12.99 7.08
CA SER A 147 -3.72 -11.94 7.96
C SER A 147 -4.14 -10.69 7.18
N PHE A 148 -3.34 -10.24 6.20
CA PHE A 148 -3.75 -9.11 5.36
C PHE A 148 -4.93 -9.43 4.45
N SER A 149 -5.14 -10.70 4.07
CA SER A 149 -6.31 -11.09 3.28
C SER A 149 -7.65 -10.83 3.99
N ASN A 150 -7.63 -10.81 5.34
CA ASN A 150 -8.81 -10.53 6.17
C ASN A 150 -9.25 -9.05 6.14
N ILE A 151 -8.47 -8.15 5.55
CA ILE A 151 -8.91 -6.77 5.34
C ILE A 151 -10.16 -6.76 4.45
N PRO A 152 -11.30 -6.23 4.93
CA PRO A 152 -12.58 -6.29 4.22
C PRO A 152 -12.50 -5.71 2.80
N LEU A 153 -13.23 -6.29 1.85
CA LEU A 153 -13.25 -5.83 0.46
C LEU A 153 -13.84 -4.41 0.32
N ASP A 154 -14.80 -4.07 1.18
CA ASP A 154 -15.45 -2.76 1.28
C ASP A 154 -14.63 -1.74 2.09
N ALA A 155 -13.42 -2.12 2.56
CA ALA A 155 -12.50 -1.17 3.19
C ALA A 155 -12.16 -0.04 2.21
N SER A 156 -12.57 1.17 2.56
CA SER A 156 -12.32 2.36 1.74
C SER A 156 -10.82 2.68 1.67
N GLY A 157 -10.44 3.54 0.71
CA GLY A 157 -9.06 4.04 0.63
C GLY A 157 -8.57 4.70 1.92
N ASP A 158 -9.48 5.32 2.68
CA ASP A 158 -9.16 5.94 3.97
C ASP A 158 -8.77 4.91 5.04
N VAL A 159 -9.36 3.71 5.00
CA VAL A 159 -9.00 2.61 5.91
C VAL A 159 -7.57 2.14 5.63
N PHE A 160 -7.22 1.92 4.36
CA PHE A 160 -5.86 1.53 3.98
C PHE A 160 -4.84 2.62 4.31
N GLY A 161 -5.18 3.90 4.11
CA GLY A 161 -4.33 5.02 4.51
C GLY A 161 -4.02 5.00 6.01
N LYS A 162 -5.02 4.79 6.86
CA LYS A 162 -4.84 4.68 8.32
C LYS A 162 -3.98 3.49 8.72
N ILE A 163 -4.22 2.32 8.13
CA ILE A 163 -3.37 1.13 8.35
C ILE A 163 -1.93 1.45 7.95
N TYR A 164 -1.70 2.06 6.79
CA TYR A 164 -0.36 2.40 6.31
C TYR A 164 0.35 3.40 7.25
N GLU A 165 -0.35 4.47 7.67
CA GLU A 165 0.16 5.44 8.65
C GLU A 165 0.48 4.79 10.01
N PHE A 166 -0.39 3.90 10.49
CA PHE A 166 -0.19 3.18 11.73
C PHE A 166 1.08 2.31 11.69
N PHE A 167 1.27 1.55 10.61
CA PHE A 167 2.48 0.74 10.41
C PHE A 167 3.74 1.60 10.33
N LEU A 168 3.72 2.70 9.57
CA LEU A 168 4.83 3.67 9.52
C LEU A 168 5.20 4.20 10.90
N GLY A 169 4.21 4.60 11.70
CA GLY A 169 4.43 5.07 13.06
C GLY A 169 5.03 4.00 13.97
N LYS A 170 4.54 2.76 13.88
CA LYS A 170 5.08 1.63 14.65
C LYS A 170 6.53 1.29 14.27
N PHE A 171 6.87 1.33 12.98
CA PHE A 171 8.26 1.14 12.53
C PHE A 171 9.17 2.25 13.01
N ALA A 172 8.75 3.51 12.89
CA ALA A 172 9.52 4.66 13.36
C ALA A 172 9.81 4.60 14.88
N LEU A 173 8.80 4.25 15.69
CA LEU A 173 8.97 4.07 17.14
C LEU A 173 9.98 2.96 17.48
N ARG A 174 10.07 1.92 16.65
CA ARG A 174 10.98 0.80 16.87
C ARG A 174 12.40 1.01 16.36
N GLU A 175 12.61 1.85 15.34
CA GLU A 175 13.96 2.18 14.87
C GLU A 175 14.71 3.15 15.80
N GLY A 176 13.99 3.92 16.61
CA GLY A 176 14.51 4.56 17.83
C GLY A 176 15.58 5.64 17.67
N GLN A 177 16.21 5.88 16.51
CA GLN A 177 17.44 6.70 16.46
C GLN A 177 17.63 7.71 15.31
N LYS A 178 16.70 7.90 14.36
CA LYS A 178 16.84 8.92 13.28
C LYS A 178 15.53 9.61 12.86
N GLY A 179 14.61 9.80 13.80
CA GLY A 179 13.18 10.08 13.53
C GLY A 179 12.82 11.30 12.68
N GLY A 180 13.69 12.30 12.52
CA GLY A 180 13.35 13.52 11.78
C GLY A 180 13.35 13.40 10.24
N GLU A 181 14.13 12.50 9.65
CA GLU A 181 14.22 12.34 8.18
C GLU A 181 13.22 11.32 7.62
N PHE A 182 12.81 10.33 8.42
CA PHE A 182 12.02 9.20 7.93
C PHE A 182 10.52 9.32 8.24
N PHE A 183 10.15 9.79 9.44
CA PHE A 183 8.75 9.85 9.86
C PHE A 183 8.49 10.94 10.90
N THR A 184 7.70 11.94 10.52
CA THR A 184 7.21 12.97 11.45
C THR A 184 5.89 12.49 12.07
N PRO A 185 5.75 12.45 13.42
CA PRO A 185 4.52 12.00 14.07
C PRO A 185 3.28 12.78 13.61
N THR A 186 2.17 12.07 13.41
CA THR A 186 0.91 12.63 12.86
C THR A 186 0.41 13.85 13.65
N SER A 187 0.59 13.88 14.97
CA SER A 187 0.21 15.04 15.80
C SER A 187 0.98 16.31 15.44
N VAL A 188 2.29 16.19 15.17
CA VAL A 188 3.16 17.30 14.77
C VAL A 188 2.82 17.75 13.35
N VAL A 189 2.67 16.80 12.43
CA VAL A 189 2.27 17.09 11.04
C VAL A 189 0.91 17.79 11.00
N LYS A 190 -0.09 17.26 11.73
CA LYS A 190 -1.42 17.86 11.79
C LYS A 190 -1.37 19.27 12.36
N LEU A 191 -0.60 19.50 13.43
CA LEU A 191 -0.40 20.83 13.98
C LEU A 191 0.21 21.78 12.92
N MET A 192 1.27 21.36 12.23
CA MET A 192 1.90 22.17 11.18
C MET A 192 0.93 22.50 10.05
N VAL A 193 0.12 21.53 9.60
CA VAL A 193 -0.88 21.75 8.54
C VAL A 193 -2.00 22.69 9.00
N GLU A 194 -2.51 22.54 10.23
CA GLU A 194 -3.54 23.43 10.79
C GLU A 194 -3.01 24.84 11.05
N ILE A 195 -1.69 25.03 11.22
CA ILE A 195 -1.06 26.36 11.27
C ILE A 195 -0.90 26.96 9.87
N ILE A 196 -0.49 26.16 8.88
CA ILE A 196 -0.26 26.62 7.50
C ILE A 196 -1.56 26.90 6.77
N GLU A 197 -2.62 26.15 7.07
CA GLU A 197 -3.94 26.22 6.45
C GLU A 197 -3.91 26.18 4.89
N PRO A 198 -3.36 25.12 4.26
CA PRO A 198 -3.21 25.08 2.82
C PRO A 198 -4.56 24.92 2.11
N HIS A 199 -5.17 26.03 1.69
CA HIS A 199 -6.48 26.02 1.04
C HIS A 199 -6.44 25.78 -0.48
N HIS A 200 -5.37 26.18 -1.15
CA HIS A 200 -5.18 26.06 -2.60
C HIS A 200 -3.69 26.19 -2.96
N GLY A 201 -3.31 25.80 -4.17
CA GLY A 201 -1.94 25.89 -4.66
C GLY A 201 -1.15 24.59 -4.54
N SER A 202 0.18 24.72 -4.47
CA SER A 202 1.10 23.58 -4.40
C SER A 202 1.68 23.44 -3.00
N VAL A 203 1.74 22.20 -2.48
CA VAL A 203 2.42 21.90 -1.22
C VAL A 203 3.80 21.33 -1.57
N TYR A 204 4.84 21.92 -0.97
CA TYR A 204 6.23 21.51 -1.15
C TYR A 204 6.84 21.15 0.19
N ASP A 205 7.43 19.95 0.26
CA ASP A 205 8.19 19.48 1.41
C ASP A 205 9.55 18.95 0.91
N PRO A 206 10.66 19.66 1.16
CA PRO A 206 11.99 19.30 0.66
C PRO A 206 12.58 18.06 1.34
N ALA A 207 12.02 17.63 2.47
CA ALA A 207 12.48 16.49 3.26
C ALA A 207 11.30 15.60 3.69
N CYS A 208 10.41 15.31 2.72
CA CYS A 208 9.08 14.76 3.01
C CYS A 208 9.05 13.39 3.69
N GLY A 209 10.17 12.66 3.78
CA GLY A 209 10.24 11.33 4.37
C GLY A 209 9.12 10.42 3.85
N SER A 210 8.32 9.90 4.78
CA SER A 210 7.12 9.08 4.53
C SER A 210 5.93 9.81 3.87
N GLY A 211 6.00 11.13 3.68
CA GLY A 211 4.98 11.93 3.00
C GLY A 211 3.82 12.38 3.88
N GLY A 212 3.95 12.28 5.21
CA GLY A 212 2.88 12.62 6.16
C GLY A 212 2.30 14.04 5.97
N MET A 213 3.16 15.02 5.65
CA MET A 213 2.72 16.40 5.35
C MET A 213 1.71 16.48 4.21
N PHE A 214 1.86 15.66 3.16
CA PHE A 214 0.92 15.65 2.04
C PHE A 214 -0.42 15.01 2.41
N VAL A 215 -0.38 13.91 3.15
CA VAL A 215 -1.60 13.21 3.60
C VAL A 215 -2.44 14.13 4.50
N GLN A 216 -1.81 14.77 5.49
CA GLN A 216 -2.53 15.67 6.39
C GLN A 216 -2.98 16.96 5.69
N SER A 217 -2.22 17.49 4.72
CA SER A 217 -2.68 18.62 3.89
C SER A 217 -3.94 18.27 3.10
N GLN A 218 -4.02 17.06 2.57
CA GLN A 218 -5.23 16.58 1.89
C GLN A 218 -6.40 16.42 2.89
N HIS A 219 -6.17 15.84 4.06
CA HIS A 219 -7.18 15.73 5.11
C HIS A 219 -7.72 17.11 5.51
N PHE A 220 -6.85 18.11 5.72
CA PHE A 220 -7.24 19.48 6.06
C PHE A 220 -8.23 20.06 5.05
N VAL A 221 -7.92 19.97 3.75
CA VAL A 221 -8.80 20.47 2.69
C VAL A 221 -10.15 19.75 2.69
N GLN A 222 -10.15 18.42 2.86
CA GLN A 222 -11.38 17.63 2.90
C GLN A 222 -12.29 18.02 4.07
N HIS A 223 -11.73 18.24 5.26
CA HIS A 223 -12.49 18.60 6.47
C HIS A 223 -13.03 20.03 6.42
N ARG A 224 -12.23 21.00 5.95
CA ARG A 224 -12.63 22.43 5.93
C ARG A 224 -13.58 22.79 4.77
N ARG A 225 -13.61 22.00 3.68
CA ARG A 225 -14.43 22.28 2.48
C ARG A 225 -15.67 21.39 2.32
N GLY A 226 -16.07 20.65 3.35
CA GLY A 226 -17.31 19.84 3.29
C GLY A 226 -17.32 18.80 2.17
N GLY A 227 -16.16 18.19 1.84
CA GLY A 227 -16.09 17.09 0.87
C GLY A 227 -15.87 17.44 -0.61
N SER A 228 -15.70 18.72 -0.99
CA SER A 228 -15.39 19.07 -2.39
C SER A 228 -13.91 18.82 -2.75
N ARG A 229 -13.66 17.92 -3.70
CA ARG A 229 -12.33 17.57 -4.25
C ARG A 229 -11.77 18.71 -5.12
N THR A 230 -11.06 19.66 -4.53
CA THR A 230 -10.09 20.48 -5.28
C THR A 230 -8.69 19.92 -5.05
N ALA A 231 -7.97 19.59 -6.13
CA ALA A 231 -6.67 18.93 -6.04
C ALA A 231 -5.59 19.91 -5.54
N LEU A 232 -5.05 19.67 -4.34
CA LEU A 232 -3.70 20.14 -4.01
C LEU A 232 -2.73 19.44 -4.94
N THR A 233 -1.87 20.21 -5.62
CA THR A 233 -0.81 19.63 -6.45
C THR A 233 0.41 19.41 -5.58
N THR A 234 0.89 18.17 -5.49
CA THR A 234 2.10 17.83 -4.75
C THR A 234 3.30 17.88 -5.69
N ALA A 235 4.35 18.60 -5.29
CA ALA A 235 5.60 18.68 -6.05
C ALA A 235 6.70 17.93 -5.30
N ARG A 236 7.27 16.88 -5.92
CA ARG A 236 8.44 16.15 -5.39
C ARG A 236 9.67 16.47 -6.24
N LYS A 237 10.81 16.78 -5.61
CA LYS A 237 12.09 16.91 -6.31
C LYS A 237 12.55 15.50 -6.69
N ARG A 238 12.62 15.18 -7.99
CA ARG A 238 13.32 13.98 -8.47
C ARG A 238 14.79 14.13 -8.08
N SER A 239 15.25 13.34 -7.11
CA SER A 239 16.68 13.20 -6.86
C SER A 239 17.28 12.48 -8.07
N ARG A 240 17.78 13.24 -9.04
CA ARG A 240 18.72 12.70 -10.03
C ARG A 240 20.02 12.48 -9.26
N HIS A 241 20.34 11.23 -8.97
CA HIS A 241 21.70 10.88 -8.56
C HIS A 241 22.64 11.11 -9.74
N LEU A 242 23.79 11.69 -9.39
CA LEU A 242 25.00 11.83 -10.20
C LEU A 242 25.47 10.48 -10.73
#